data_AF-A0A2V9MQU3-F1
#
_entry.id   AF-A0A2V9MQU3-F1
#
_cell.length_a   1.000
_cell.length_b   1.000
_cell.length_c   1.000
_cell.angle_alpha   90.00
_cell.angle_beta   90.00
_cell.angle_gamma   90.00
#
_symmetry.space_group_name_H-M   'P 1'
#
loop_
_entity.id
_entity.type
_entity.pdbx_description
1 polymer ?
#
loop_
_entity_poly.entity_id
_entity_poly.type
_entity_poly.pdbx_seq_one_letter_code
_entity_poly.pdbx_strand_id
1 'polypeptide(L)' 'RAMDMVADRLWETRDRTFQEKKDGDTVMQTTAIGHLGGATLDNEENYLIRKLFTVGLGMVCVSNQARI' A
#
# COMPACT_ATOMS: atom_id res chain seq x y z
N ARG A 1 7.98 -19.33 2.37
CA ARG A 1 8.14 -19.05 3.82
C ARG A 1 8.36 -17.57 4.14
N ALA A 2 9.38 -16.90 3.58
CA ALA A 2 9.57 -15.46 3.81
C ALA A 2 8.42 -14.63 3.23
N MET A 3 7.97 -14.96 2.01
CA MET A 3 6.81 -14.30 1.39
C MET A 3 5.52 -14.49 2.20
N ASP A 4 5.23 -15.71 2.66
CA ASP A 4 4.05 -15.99 3.50
C ASP A 4 4.07 -15.15 4.76
N MET A 5 5.23 -15.07 5.43
CA MET A 5 5.44 -14.23 6.61
C MET A 5 5.22 -12.73 6.35
N VAL A 6 5.55 -12.22 5.16
CA VAL A 6 5.30 -10.83 4.78
C VAL A 6 3.82 -10.62 4.48
N ALA A 7 3.20 -11.54 3.74
CA ALA A 7 1.78 -11.50 3.40
C ALA A 7 0.91 -11.51 4.67
N ASP A 8 1.20 -12.41 5.61
CA ASP A 8 0.47 -12.52 6.89
C ASP A 8 0.54 -11.21 7.69
N ARG A 9 1.75 -10.64 7.84
CA ARG A 9 1.94 -9.38 8.58
C ARG A 9 1.27 -8.19 7.91
N LEU A 10 1.36 -8.14 6.58
CA LEU A 10 0.73 -7.09 5.78
C LEU A 10 -0.79 -7.16 5.91
N TRP A 11 -1.36 -8.37 5.79
CA TRP A 11 -2.78 -8.58 5.94
C TRP A 11 -3.27 -8.27 7.35
N GLU A 12 -2.63 -8.80 8.38
CA GLU A 12 -2.98 -8.55 9.79
C GLU A 12 -2.93 -7.05 10.13
N THR A 13 -1.88 -6.35 9.68
CA THR A 13 -1.75 -4.90 9.92
C THR A 13 -2.84 -4.13 9.20
N ARG A 14 -3.15 -4.50 7.94
CA ARG A 14 -4.21 -3.87 7.17
C ARG A 14 -5.56 -4.06 7.87
N ASP A 15 -5.91 -5.30 8.20
CA ASP A 15 -7.20 -5.65 8.83
C ASP A 15 -7.43 -4.84 10.11
N ARG A 16 -6.42 -4.75 10.98
CA ARG A 16 -6.49 -3.99 12.24
C ARG A 16 -6.61 -2.47 12.05
N THR A 17 -6.13 -1.92 10.94
CA THR A 17 -5.95 -0.46 10.76
C THR A 17 -6.74 0.12 9.58
N PHE A 18 -7.55 -0.70 8.91
CA PHE A 18 -8.30 -0.28 7.74
C PHE A 18 -9.41 0.69 8.14
N GLN A 19 -9.47 1.82 7.46
CA GLN A 19 -10.46 2.86 7.64
C GLN A 19 -11.40 2.82 6.44
N GLU A 20 -12.62 2.35 6.65
CA GLU A 20 -13.66 2.45 5.63
C GLU A 20 -14.18 3.89 5.52
N LYS A 21 -14.37 4.53 6.67
CA LYS A 21 -14.85 5.91 6.76
C LYS A 21 -13.95 6.77 7.63
N LYS A 22 -13.85 8.05 7.27
CA LYS A 22 -13.19 9.09 8.05
C LYS A 22 -13.98 10.38 7.90
N ASP A 23 -14.29 11.03 9.02
CA ASP A 23 -15.02 12.31 9.05
C ASP A 23 -16.36 12.31 8.29
N GLY A 24 -17.02 11.14 8.21
CA GLY A 24 -18.28 10.95 7.48
C GLY A 24 -18.12 10.50 6.01
N ASP A 25 -16.93 10.69 5.44
CA ASP A 25 -16.62 10.31 4.07
C ASP A 25 -16.10 8.87 3.97
N THR A 26 -16.37 8.23 2.84
CA THR A 26 -15.82 6.90 2.52
C THR A 26 -14.40 7.07 1.98
N VAL A 27 -13.42 6.45 2.64
CA VAL A 27 -11.99 6.60 2.32
C VAL A 27 -11.29 5.29 1.95
N MET A 28 -11.77 4.13 2.45
CA MET A 28 -11.27 2.79 2.12
C MET A 28 -9.74 2.67 2.12
N GLN A 29 -9.08 3.12 3.19
CA GLN A 29 -7.63 3.28 3.25
C GLN A 29 -6.98 2.65 4.49
N THR A 30 -5.67 2.40 4.42
CA THR A 30 -4.80 2.18 5.59
C THR A 30 -3.61 3.15 5.54
N THR A 31 -3.30 3.77 6.68
CA THR A 31 -2.15 4.67 6.87
C THR A 31 -1.03 4.01 7.66
N ALA A 32 -1.19 2.76 8.10
CA ALA A 32 -0.22 2.05 8.94
C ALA A 32 0.89 1.35 8.16
N ILE A 33 0.79 1.31 6.83
CA ILE A 33 1.73 0.63 5.93
C ILE A 33 2.17 1.63 4.86
N GLY A 34 3.48 1.70 4.62
CA GLY A 34 4.06 2.59 3.61
C GLY A 34 4.98 1.87 2.63
N HIS A 35 5.13 2.46 1.44
CA HIS A 35 6.08 2.01 0.41
C HIS A 35 6.89 3.19 -0.12
N LEU A 36 8.21 3.03 -0.18
CA LEU A 36 9.15 3.99 -0.73
C LEU A 36 9.99 3.29 -1.81
N GLY A 37 9.85 3.67 -3.08
CA GLY A 37 10.66 3.10 -4.14
C GLY A 37 10.01 3.05 -5.51
N GLY A 38 10.66 2.29 -6.40
CA GLY A 38 10.19 2.06 -7.77
C GLY A 38 10.98 2.79 -8.86
N ALA A 39 11.86 3.74 -8.52
CA ALA A 39 12.56 4.55 -9.52
C ALA A 39 13.54 3.80 -10.43
N THR A 40 14.00 2.61 -10.01
CA THR A 40 14.88 1.74 -10.79
C THR A 40 14.15 0.55 -11.41
N LEU A 41 12.82 0.50 -11.25
CA LEU A 41 11.96 -0.57 -11.78
C LEU A 41 11.33 -0.11 -13.08
N ASP A 42 10.92 -1.07 -13.90
CA ASP A 42 10.23 -0.78 -15.16
C ASP A 42 8.87 -0.11 -14.91
N ASN A 43 8.31 0.53 -15.95
CA ASN A 43 7.04 1.24 -15.83
C ASN A 43 5.89 0.28 -15.47
N GLU A 44 5.92 -0.94 -16.01
CA GLU A 44 4.95 -2.00 -15.77
C GLU A 44 5.00 -2.49 -14.32
N GLU A 45 6.21 -2.61 -13.76
CA GLU A 45 6.42 -3.02 -12.37
C GLU A 45 5.95 -1.94 -11.41
N ASN A 46 6.27 -0.67 -11.69
CA ASN A 46 5.72 0.47 -10.95
C ASN A 46 4.21 0.52 -11.03
N TYR A 47 3.64 0.23 -12.19
CA TYR A 47 2.19 0.19 -12.38
C TYR A 47 1.55 -0.94 -11.56
N LEU A 48 2.18 -2.11 -11.51
CA LEU A 48 1.75 -3.24 -10.70
C LEU A 48 1.81 -2.91 -9.21
N ILE A 49 2.92 -2.35 -8.73
CA ILE A 49 3.10 -1.87 -7.35
C ILE A 49 1.98 -0.91 -6.98
N ARG A 50 1.68 0.05 -7.85
CA ARG A 50 0.63 1.04 -7.62
C ARG A 50 -0.74 0.36 -7.52
N LYS A 51 -1.08 -0.55 -8.44
CA LYS A 51 -2.35 -1.29 -8.38
C LYS A 51 -2.47 -2.15 -7.12
N LEU A 52 -1.43 -2.87 -6.75
CA LEU A 52 -1.46 -3.76 -5.59
C LEU A 52 -1.57 -2.96 -4.28
N PHE A 53 -0.67 -2.00 -4.06
CA PHE A 53 -0.60 -1.30 -2.79
C PHE A 53 -1.71 -0.26 -2.61
N THR A 54 -2.00 0.55 -3.62
CA THR A 54 -3.02 1.60 -3.45
C THR A 54 -4.44 1.07 -3.69
N VAL A 55 -4.69 0.41 -4.82
CA VAL A 55 -6.05 -0.02 -5.19
C VAL A 55 -6.44 -1.31 -4.47
N GLY A 56 -5.55 -2.31 -4.44
CA GLY A 56 -5.85 -3.60 -3.82
C GLY A 56 -5.88 -3.54 -2.29
N LEU A 57 -4.93 -2.82 -1.69
CA LEU A 57 -4.72 -2.83 -0.24
C LEU A 57 -5.16 -1.53 0.45
N GLY A 58 -5.46 -0.47 -0.29
CA GLY A 58 -5.86 0.83 0.27
C GLY A 58 -4.71 1.61 0.92
N MET A 59 -3.45 1.30 0.60
CA MET A 59 -2.31 2.04 1.15
C MET A 59 -2.22 3.44 0.54
N VAL A 60 -2.12 4.46 1.39
CA VAL A 60 -2.02 5.87 0.95
C VAL A 60 -0.64 6.49 1.18
N CYS A 61 0.20 5.85 1.99
CA CYS A 61 1.57 6.26 2.25
C CYS A 61 2.54 5.67 1.22
N VAL A 62 2.37 6.03 -0.06
CA VAL A 62 3.24 5.56 -1.16
C VAL A 62 3.98 6.76 -1.76
N SER A 63 5.32 6.66 -1.83
CA SER A 63 6.17 7.68 -2.45
C SER A 63 7.31 7.05 -3.25
N ASN A 64 7.89 7.83 -4.16
CA ASN A 64 9.08 7.45 -4.91
C ASN A 64 9.99 8.68 -5.11
N GLN A 65 11.11 8.44 -5.79
CA GLN A 65 12.20 9.36 -6.02
C GLN A 65 11.86 10.38 -7.10
N ALA A 66 10.79 10.17 -7.89
CA ALA A 66 10.28 11.18 -8.81
C ALA A 66 9.46 12.26 -8.09
N ARG A 67 9.08 12.03 -6.83
CA ARG A 67 8.33 12.96 -5.99
C ARG A 67 9.22 13.81 -5.07
N ILE A 68 10.46 13.40 -4.85
CA ILE A 68 11.49 14.15 -4.11
C ILE A 68 12.30 14.95 -5.14
#